data_AF-A0A4R4EEV4-F1
#
_entry.id   AF-A0A4R4EEV4-F1
#
_cell.length_a   1.000
_cell.length_b   1.000
_cell.length_c   1.000
_cell.angle_alpha   90.00
_cell.angle_beta   90.00
_cell.angle_gamma   90.00
#
_symmetry.space_group_name_H-M   'P 1'
#
loop_
_entity.id
_entity.type
_entity.pdbx_description
1 polymer ?
#
loop_
_entity_poly.entity_id
_entity_poly.type
_entity_poly.pdbx_seq_one_letter_code
_entity_poly.pdbx_strand_id
1 'polypeptide(L)'
;MSDTRSTRPKRWYRLWSLPLLIGGLLYLTRALSMEHLPFGLLGTGMLLGSIFAFRHNLLDGSPSSVDPRHVGLGWVALLAMSVLLVLAAAVVSVAA
;
A
#
# COMPACT_ATOMS: atom_id res chain seq x y z
N MET A 1 0.52 39.90 13.14
CA MET A 1 -0.65 39.10 12.72
C MET A 1 -0.18 37.67 12.53
N SER A 2 -0.69 36.75 13.36
CA SER A 2 -0.31 35.34 13.36
C SER A 2 -1.05 34.61 12.23
N ASP A 3 -0.36 34.30 11.14
CA ASP A 3 -0.84 33.33 10.15
C ASP A 3 -0.58 31.91 10.64
N THR A 4 -1.26 31.54 11.72
CA THR A 4 -1.43 30.16 12.15
C THR A 4 -2.87 29.75 11.84
N ARG A 5 -3.18 29.64 10.55
CA ARG A 5 -4.41 29.00 10.10
C ARG A 5 -4.14 28.03 8.96
N SER A 6 -4.45 26.78 9.30
CA SER A 6 -5.19 25.86 8.44
C SER A 6 -4.37 24.87 7.59
N THR A 7 -4.49 23.60 8.02
CA THR A 7 -4.58 22.38 7.20
C THR A 7 -3.28 21.74 6.71
N ARG A 8 -3.08 20.45 7.01
CA ARG A 8 -3.63 19.38 6.15
C ARG A 8 -3.52 17.99 6.80
N PRO A 9 -4.52 17.10 6.60
CA PRO A 9 -4.51 15.67 7.01
C PRO A 9 -3.46 14.80 6.28
N LYS A 10 -2.31 15.38 5.90
CA LYS A 10 -1.26 14.78 5.08
C LYS A 10 -0.36 13.78 5.82
N ARG A 11 -0.29 13.85 7.15
CA ARG A 11 0.67 13.06 7.94
C ARG A 11 0.26 11.60 8.13
N TRP A 12 -1.04 11.30 8.11
CA TRP A 12 -1.57 9.98 8.45
C TRP A 12 -1.18 8.92 7.42
N TYR A 13 -1.28 9.22 6.12
CA TYR A 13 -0.90 8.27 5.06
C TYR A 13 0.60 7.95 5.05
N ARG A 14 1.44 8.93 5.45
CA ARG A 14 2.89 8.79 5.58
C ARG A 14 3.28 7.85 6.73
N LEU A 15 2.46 7.81 7.79
CA LEU A 15 2.64 6.87 8.90
C LEU A 15 2.30 5.44 8.51
N TRP A 16 1.46 5.21 7.48
CA TRP A 16 1.04 3.86 7.08
C TRP A 16 1.90 3.26 5.96
N SER A 17 2.50 4.07 5.08
CA SER A 17 3.34 3.53 3.99
C SER A 17 4.59 2.82 4.50
N LEU A 18 5.23 3.35 5.54
CA LEU A 18 6.42 2.75 6.16
C LEU A 18 6.17 1.40 6.84
N PRO A 19 5.18 1.25 7.74
CA PRO A 19 4.89 -0.05 8.36
C PRO A 19 4.37 -1.06 7.35
N LEU A 20 3.63 -0.64 6.32
CA LEU A 20 3.22 -1.55 5.23
C LEU A 20 4.44 -2.04 4.42
N LEU A 21 5.39 -1.16 4.13
CA LEU A 21 6.63 -1.53 3.43
C LEU A 21 7.47 -2.51 4.27
N ILE A 22 7.72 -2.16 5.53
CA ILE A 22 8.53 -2.98 6.45
C ILE A 22 7.83 -4.33 6.70
N GLY A 23 6.54 -4.31 7.00
CA GLY A 23 5.74 -5.53 7.16
C GLY A 23 5.76 -6.39 5.91
N GLY A 24 5.56 -5.80 4.73
CA GLY A 24 5.60 -6.50 3.46
C GLY A 24 6.92 -7.22 3.20
N LEU A 25 8.04 -6.54 3.45
CA LEU A 25 9.39 -7.13 3.37
C LEU A 25 9.62 -8.26 4.38
N LEU A 26 9.15 -8.09 5.62
CA LEU A 26 9.23 -9.14 6.64
C LEU A 26 8.43 -10.37 6.24
N TYR A 27 7.22 -10.19 5.71
CA TYR A 27 6.40 -11.31 5.25
C TYR A 27 6.99 -11.99 4.00
N LEU A 28 7.57 -11.25 3.06
CA LEU A 28 8.28 -11.85 1.92
C LEU A 28 9.50 -12.66 2.36
N THR A 29 10.34 -12.12 3.25
CA THR A 29 11.53 -12.82 3.76
C THR A 29 11.15 -14.09 4.53
N ARG A 30 10.05 -14.04 5.31
CA ARG A 30 9.46 -15.22 5.95
C ARG A 30 8.91 -16.22 4.95
N ALA A 31 8.26 -15.79 3.87
CA ALA A 31 7.79 -16.67 2.81
C ALA A 31 8.93 -17.45 2.15
N LEU A 32 10.05 -16.76 1.87
CA LEU A 32 11.25 -17.39 1.30
C LEU A 32 11.93 -18.36 2.26
N SER A 33 11.81 -18.13 3.57
CA SER A 33 12.46 -18.95 4.60
C SER A 33 11.61 -20.15 5.04
N MET A 34 10.28 -20.04 4.96
CA MET A 34 9.33 -21.04 5.47
C MET A 34 8.54 -21.75 4.35
N GLU A 35 8.81 -21.41 3.09
CA GLU A 35 8.08 -21.87 1.89
C GLU A 35 6.55 -21.73 2.00
N HIS A 36 6.10 -20.81 2.86
CA HIS A 36 4.69 -20.62 3.15
C HIS A 36 4.11 -19.59 2.18
N LEU A 37 3.38 -20.10 1.19
CA LEU A 37 2.57 -19.32 0.25
C LEU A 37 1.75 -18.19 0.90
N PRO A 38 1.05 -18.38 2.04
CA PRO A 38 0.26 -17.30 2.64
C PRO A 38 1.11 -16.10 3.05
N PHE A 39 2.35 -16.30 3.51
CA PHE A 39 3.25 -15.18 3.82
C PHE A 39 3.69 -14.41 2.57
N GLY A 40 3.88 -15.11 1.45
CA GLY A 40 4.24 -14.48 0.17
C GLY A 40 3.11 -13.60 -0.37
N LEU A 41 1.87 -14.11 -0.31
CA LEU A 41 0.66 -13.37 -0.70
C LEU A 41 0.45 -12.14 0.18
N LEU A 42 0.57 -12.31 1.50
CA LEU A 42 0.37 -11.23 2.46
C LEU A 42 1.45 -10.15 2.33
N GLY A 43 2.72 -10.53 2.16
CA GLY A 43 3.80 -9.58 1.96
C GLY A 43 3.69 -8.82 0.64
N THR A 44 3.30 -9.49 -0.46
CA THR A 44 3.08 -8.84 -1.75
C THR A 44 1.90 -7.86 -1.70
N GLY A 45 0.81 -8.25 -1.03
CA GLY A 45 -0.33 -7.38 -0.78
C GLY A 45 0.05 -6.13 0.01
N MET A 46 0.85 -6.28 1.06
CA MET A 46 1.36 -5.15 1.85
C MET A 46 2.29 -4.23 1.06
N LEU A 47 3.16 -4.77 0.19
CA LEU A 47 4.03 -3.96 -0.67
C LEU A 47 3.22 -3.11 -1.65
N LEU A 48 2.22 -3.69 -2.31
CA LEU A 48 1.32 -2.93 -3.21
C LEU A 48 0.55 -1.84 -2.44
N GLY A 49 0.03 -2.16 -1.26
CA GLY A 49 -0.62 -1.18 -0.39
C GLY A 49 0.31 -0.04 0.02
N SER A 50 1.59 -0.34 0.26
CA SER A 50 2.62 0.66 0.59
C SER A 50 2.89 1.61 -0.58
N ILE A 51 2.92 1.11 -1.82
CA ILE A 51 3.10 1.91 -3.04
C ILE A 51 1.91 2.85 -3.23
N PHE A 52 0.70 2.36 -3.03
CA PHE A 52 -0.52 3.18 -3.05
C PHE A 52 -0.48 4.31 -2.00
N ALA A 53 -0.15 3.96 -0.75
CA ALA A 53 -0.03 4.94 0.34
C ALA A 53 1.09 5.97 0.10
N PHE A 54 2.23 5.53 -0.46
CA PHE A 54 3.35 6.39 -0.79
C PHE A 54 3.03 7.36 -1.93
N ARG A 55 2.31 6.90 -2.96
CA ARG A 55 1.87 7.77 -4.06
C ARG A 55 0.90 8.85 -3.59
N HIS A 56 -0.10 8.49 -2.78
CA HIS A 56 -1.02 9.47 -2.21
C HIS A 56 -0.30 10.49 -1.31
N ASN A 57 0.81 10.10 -0.68
CA ASN A 57 1.68 11.00 0.06
C ASN A 57 2.51 11.94 -0.85
N LEU A 58 2.81 11.56 -2.10
CA LEU A 58 3.58 12.38 -3.06
C LEU A 58 2.72 13.22 -4.02
N LEU A 59 1.49 12.80 -4.31
CA LEU A 59 0.63 13.40 -5.34
C LEU A 59 0.01 14.75 -4.98
N ASP A 60 0.14 15.16 -3.72
CA ASP A 60 -0.40 16.41 -3.22
C ASP A 60 0.41 17.66 -3.68
N GLY A 61 1.28 17.51 -4.69
CA GLY A 61 2.15 18.57 -5.22
C GLY A 61 2.72 18.38 -6.63
N SER A 62 2.32 17.38 -7.43
CA SER A 62 2.91 17.16 -8.77
C SER A 62 1.87 17.30 -9.88
N PRO A 63 2.00 18.30 -10.78
CA PRO A 63 1.16 18.44 -11.96
C PRO A 63 1.68 17.48 -13.04
N SER A 64 1.33 16.20 -12.96
CA SER A 64 1.64 15.27 -14.04
C SER A 64 0.61 15.43 -15.16
N SER A 65 1.07 15.67 -16.40
CA SER A 65 0.28 15.78 -17.64
C SER A 65 -0.40 14.47 -18.09
N VAL A 66 -0.43 13.45 -17.23
CA VAL A 66 -1.07 12.17 -17.49
C VAL A 66 -2.55 12.27 -17.13
N ASP A 67 -3.42 11.81 -18.01
CA ASP A 67 -4.87 11.87 -17.84
C ASP A 67 -5.30 11.35 -16.46
N PRO A 68 -5.84 12.22 -15.57
CA PRO A 68 -6.06 11.90 -14.17
C PRO A 68 -7.05 10.74 -13.97
N ARG A 69 -7.91 10.45 -14.96
CA ARG A 69 -8.85 9.32 -14.92
C ARG A 69 -8.14 7.98 -15.02
N HIS A 70 -7.23 7.82 -15.98
CA HIS A 70 -6.47 6.59 -16.19
C HIS A 70 -5.49 6.33 -15.05
N VAL A 71 -4.86 7.39 -14.55
CA VAL A 71 -3.97 7.33 -13.38
C VAL A 71 -4.77 6.91 -12.14
N GLY A 72 -5.93 7.52 -11.90
CA GLY A 72 -6.82 7.16 -10.79
C GLY A 72 -7.27 5.70 -10.84
N LEU A 73 -7.69 5.21 -12.00
CA LEU A 73 -8.08 3.81 -12.18
C LEU A 73 -6.93 2.84 -11.92
N GLY A 74 -5.71 3.17 -12.36
CA GLY A 74 -4.51 2.37 -12.06
C GLY A 74 -4.23 2.27 -10.56
N TRP A 75 -4.40 3.36 -9.81
CA TRP A 75 -4.21 3.34 -8.35
C TRP A 75 -5.33 2.57 -7.62
N VAL A 76 -6.58 2.71 -8.08
CA VAL A 76 -7.70 1.93 -7.54
C VAL A 76 -7.50 0.43 -7.80
N ALA A 77 -7.04 0.06 -9.00
CA ALA A 77 -6.71 -1.32 -9.32
C ALA A 77 -5.58 -1.87 -8.44
N LEU A 78 -4.56 -1.05 -8.15
CA LEU A 78 -3.43 -1.43 -7.29
C LEU A 78 -3.86 -1.64 -5.83
N LEU A 79 -4.76 -0.79 -5.32
CA LEU A 79 -5.40 -0.97 -4.01
C LEU A 79 -6.27 -2.23 -3.97
N ALA A 80 -7.10 -2.45 -4.99
CA ALA A 80 -7.93 -3.64 -5.09
C ALA A 80 -7.09 -4.91 -5.11
N MET A 81 -5.99 -4.93 -5.87
CA MET A 81 -5.06 -6.06 -5.91
C MET A 81 -4.39 -6.31 -4.56
N SER A 82 -3.98 -5.25 -3.85
CA SER A 82 -3.44 -5.35 -2.48
C SER A 82 -4.43 -6.04 -1.54
N VAL A 83 -5.70 -5.62 -1.55
CA VAL A 83 -6.76 -6.20 -0.72
C VAL A 83 -7.03 -7.67 -1.11
N LEU A 84 -7.11 -7.96 -2.41
CA LEU A 84 -7.34 -9.32 -2.90
C LEU A 84 -6.22 -10.28 -2.48
N LEU A 85 -4.96 -9.85 -2.52
CA LEU A 85 -3.82 -10.66 -2.08
C LEU A 85 -3.84 -10.93 -0.58
N VAL A 86 -4.22 -9.94 0.24
CA VAL A 86 -4.38 -10.12 1.70
C VAL A 86 -5.53 -11.07 2.01
N LEU A 87 -6.67 -10.94 1.32
CA LEU A 87 -7.80 -11.86 1.46
C LEU A 87 -7.44 -13.27 0.99
N ALA A 88 -6.72 -13.41 -0.12
CA ALA A 88 -6.23 -14.69 -0.61
C ALA A 88 -5.28 -15.34 0.40
N ALA A 89 -4.39 -14.58 1.02
CA ALA A 89 -3.53 -15.08 2.10
C ALA A 89 -4.36 -15.62 3.27
N ALA A 90 -5.43 -14.92 3.67
CA ALA A 90 -6.33 -15.37 4.73
C ALA A 90 -7.06 -16.67 4.36
N VAL A 91 -7.60 -16.75 3.14
CA VAL A 91 -8.29 -17.96 2.64
C VAL A 91 -7.33 -19.16 2.59
N VAL A 92 -6.14 -18.97 2.02
CA VAL A 92 -5.11 -20.03 1.96
C VAL A 92 -4.68 -20.47 3.36
N SER A 93 -4.56 -19.55 4.32
CA SER A 93 -4.16 -19.89 5.70
C SER A 93 -5.21 -20.70 6.45
N VAL A 94 -6.50 -20.60 6.08
CA VAL A 94 -7.58 -21.39 6.67
C VAL A 94 -7.74 -22.75 5.97
N ALA A 95 -7.35 -22.83 4.70
CA ALA A 95 -7.47 -24.04 3.89
C ALA A 95 -6.23 -24.96 3.94
N ALA A 96 -5.08 -24.45 4.38
CA ALA A 96 -3.81 -25.19 4.54
C ALA A 96 -3.69 -25.82 5.94
#